data_AF-A0A2W6SYF7-F1
#
_entry.id   AF-A0A2W6SYF7-F1
#
_cell.length_a   1.000
_cell.length_b   1.000
_cell.length_c   1.000
_cell.angle_alpha   90.00
_cell.angle_beta   90.00
_cell.angle_gamma   90.00
#
_symmetry.space_group_name_H-M   'P 1'
#
loop_
_entity.id
_entity.type
_entity.pdbx_description
1 polymer ?
#
loop_
_entity_poly.entity_id
_entity_poly.type
_entity_poly.pdbx_seq_one_letter_code
_entity_poly.pdbx_strand_id
1 'polypeptide(L)'
;MKTTNIITSVLVLAGITAKSQVAVGKQAVSNTSVSLEFANTENRGLVLPYITDKSGITAEGSMIYDTTDHKVKYLKDAGVWVNLSEDDATSATIGTADLSIQGANKTEQSTAKTVIGVNGSTDTTNGILVLSDTNKAMILPKVASPHLNIINPSPGMMVYDTVKKQLAVYNGTAWSFWKP
;
A
#
# COMPACT_ATOMS: atom_id res chain seq x y z
N MET A 1 -53.16 15.88 48.90
CA MET A 1 -52.88 15.51 47.50
C MET A 1 -51.38 15.38 47.35
N LYS A 2 -50.86 14.18 47.00
CA LYS A 2 -49.41 13.98 46.80
C LYS A 2 -49.09 14.26 45.32
N THR A 3 -48.22 15.21 45.07
CA THR A 3 -47.69 15.53 43.74
C THR A 3 -46.58 14.55 43.39
N THR A 4 -46.82 13.69 42.41
CA THR A 4 -45.82 12.76 41.87
C THR A 4 -45.03 13.50 40.79
N ASN A 5 -43.76 13.80 41.06
CA ASN A 5 -42.85 14.39 40.07
C ASN A 5 -42.29 13.28 39.18
N ILE A 6 -42.67 13.27 37.90
CA ILE A 6 -42.13 12.36 36.89
C ILE A 6 -40.90 13.05 36.28
N ILE A 7 -39.72 12.47 36.48
CA ILE A 7 -38.47 12.93 35.86
C ILE A 7 -38.23 12.08 34.61
N THR A 8 -38.45 12.66 33.44
CA THR A 8 -38.18 12.01 32.15
C THR A 8 -36.71 12.24 31.78
N SER A 9 -35.89 11.19 31.75
CA SER A 9 -34.50 11.28 31.30
C SER A 9 -34.41 11.01 29.80
N VAL A 10 -33.89 11.96 29.02
CA VAL A 10 -33.64 11.80 27.58
C VAL A 10 -32.21 11.29 27.39
N LEU A 11 -32.07 10.08 26.83
CA LEU A 11 -30.79 9.50 26.47
C LEU A 11 -30.40 9.98 25.06
N VAL A 12 -29.39 10.84 24.94
CA VAL A 12 -28.84 11.27 23.64
C VAL A 12 -27.80 10.25 23.18
N LEU A 13 -28.14 9.42 22.20
CA LEU A 13 -27.18 8.57 21.50
C LEU A 13 -26.41 9.42 20.48
N ALA A 14 -25.21 9.87 20.83
CA ALA A 14 -24.29 10.45 19.87
C ALA A 14 -23.60 9.33 19.08
N GLY A 15 -23.97 9.17 17.80
CA GLY A 15 -23.29 8.24 16.90
C GLY A 15 -21.89 8.74 16.56
N ILE A 16 -20.86 8.11 17.12
CA ILE A 16 -19.47 8.33 16.73
C ILE A 16 -19.22 7.67 15.38
N THR A 17 -19.02 8.48 14.34
CA THR A 17 -18.53 7.97 13.05
C THR A 17 -17.00 7.94 13.08
N ALA A 18 -16.41 6.75 13.17
CA ALA A 18 -14.98 6.59 13.01
C ALA A 18 -14.62 6.76 11.52
N LYS A 19 -13.70 7.67 11.21
CA LYS A 19 -13.12 7.79 9.86
C LYS A 19 -11.92 6.84 9.76
N SER A 20 -11.92 5.96 8.77
CA SER A 20 -10.81 5.02 8.53
C SER A 20 -9.70 5.70 7.72
N GLN A 21 -8.79 6.43 8.38
CA GLN A 21 -7.53 6.92 7.80
C GLN A 21 -6.37 6.38 8.64
N VAL A 22 -5.27 6.01 7.98
CA VAL A 22 -4.10 5.41 8.65
C VAL A 22 -2.88 6.30 8.48
N ALA A 23 -2.21 6.55 9.60
CA ALA A 23 -0.94 7.26 9.65
C ALA A 23 0.14 6.31 10.19
N VAL A 24 1.26 6.19 9.47
CA VAL A 24 2.38 5.30 9.82
C VAL A 24 3.59 6.15 10.16
N GLY A 25 4.14 5.97 11.36
CA GLY A 25 5.30 6.73 11.85
C GLY A 25 4.99 8.19 12.20
N LYS A 26 3.71 8.59 12.22
CA LYS A 26 3.25 9.94 12.55
C LYS A 26 1.89 9.89 13.25
N GLN A 27 1.52 10.96 13.95
CA GLN A 27 0.29 11.00 14.76
C GLN A 27 -1.01 11.05 13.95
N ALA A 28 -0.98 11.68 12.77
CA ALA A 28 -2.18 11.86 11.94
C ALA A 28 -1.83 12.06 10.47
N VAL A 29 -2.81 11.78 9.60
CA VAL A 29 -2.75 12.14 8.18
C VAL A 29 -2.87 13.66 7.99
N SER A 30 -2.41 14.14 6.85
CA SER A 30 -2.30 15.57 6.53
C SER A 30 -3.64 16.25 6.24
N ASN A 31 -4.63 15.52 5.69
CA ASN A 31 -5.97 16.05 5.43
C ASN A 31 -7.00 14.91 5.25
N THR A 32 -8.27 15.28 5.05
CA THR A 32 -9.39 14.35 4.91
C THR A 32 -9.44 13.59 3.59
N SER A 33 -8.62 13.94 2.60
CA SER A 33 -8.56 13.28 1.28
C SER A 33 -7.45 12.21 1.21
N VAL A 34 -6.90 11.80 2.36
CA VAL A 34 -5.80 10.83 2.46
C VAL A 34 -6.29 9.53 3.08
N SER A 35 -6.07 8.38 2.46
CA SER A 35 -6.43 7.08 3.06
C SER A 35 -5.32 6.57 3.98
N LEU A 36 -4.09 6.55 3.47
CA LEU A 36 -2.89 6.08 4.13
C LEU A 36 -1.75 7.07 3.91
N GLU A 37 -1.02 7.42 4.97
CA GLU A 37 0.15 8.29 4.87
C GLU A 37 1.29 7.84 5.79
N PHE A 38 2.51 7.97 5.26
CA PHE A 38 3.74 7.66 5.98
C PHE A 38 4.45 8.95 6.43
N ALA A 39 5.17 8.87 7.55
CA ALA A 39 6.09 9.91 7.95
C ALA A 39 7.18 10.13 6.89
N ASN A 40 7.70 11.37 6.85
CA ASN A 40 8.75 11.81 5.93
C ASN A 40 10.07 12.10 6.66
N THR A 41 10.28 11.47 7.81
CA THR A 41 11.43 11.70 8.70
C THR A 41 12.60 10.77 8.44
N GLU A 42 12.41 9.74 7.61
CA GLU A 42 13.39 8.69 7.37
C GLU A 42 13.41 8.26 5.90
N ASN A 43 14.55 7.77 5.44
CA ASN A 43 14.73 7.28 4.07
C ASN A 43 14.25 5.83 3.95
N ARG A 44 12.94 5.62 4.03
CA ARG A 44 12.30 4.30 3.88
C ARG A 44 11.29 4.31 2.73
N GLY A 45 10.99 3.13 2.22
CA GLY A 45 9.97 2.90 1.19
C GLY A 45 8.91 1.90 1.63
N LEU A 46 7.87 1.76 0.82
CA LEU A 46 6.83 0.74 0.95
C LEU A 46 7.27 -0.50 0.17
N VAL A 47 7.40 -1.65 0.81
CA VAL A 47 7.72 -2.90 0.13
C VAL A 47 6.44 -3.59 -0.30
N LEU A 48 6.32 -3.91 -1.58
CA LEU A 48 5.19 -4.65 -2.12
C LEU A 48 5.23 -6.13 -1.71
N PRO A 49 4.07 -6.80 -1.64
CA PRO A 49 4.01 -8.24 -1.45
C PRO A 49 4.77 -8.99 -2.56
N TYR A 50 5.50 -10.02 -2.16
CA TYR A 50 6.25 -10.90 -3.06
C TYR A 50 5.31 -12.00 -3.52
N ILE A 51 5.03 -12.06 -4.82
CA ILE A 51 4.02 -12.94 -5.41
C ILE A 51 4.70 -13.95 -6.33
N THR A 52 4.59 -15.23 -5.98
CA THR A 52 5.10 -16.36 -6.78
C THR A 52 4.11 -16.84 -7.84
N ASP A 53 2.82 -16.61 -7.62
CA ASP A 53 1.74 -16.88 -8.58
C ASP A 53 0.72 -15.74 -8.53
N LYS A 54 0.61 -15.01 -9.64
CA LYS A 54 -0.29 -13.87 -9.79
C LYS A 54 -1.59 -14.21 -10.53
N SER A 55 -1.80 -15.47 -10.93
CA SER A 55 -2.97 -15.90 -11.72
C SER A 55 -4.31 -15.65 -11.01
N GLY A 56 -4.32 -15.67 -9.68
CA GLY A 56 -5.50 -15.37 -8.86
C GLY A 56 -5.79 -13.88 -8.63
N ILE A 57 -4.92 -12.97 -9.08
CA ILE A 57 -5.08 -11.53 -8.85
C ILE A 57 -5.90 -10.92 -9.97
N THR A 58 -7.13 -10.51 -9.65
CA THR A 58 -8.11 -9.97 -10.61
C THR A 58 -8.51 -8.53 -10.35
N ALA A 59 -8.18 -7.96 -9.19
CA ALA A 59 -8.51 -6.59 -8.85
C ALA A 59 -7.60 -5.60 -9.59
N GLU A 60 -8.15 -4.87 -10.57
CA GLU A 60 -7.45 -3.81 -11.29
C GLU A 60 -6.88 -2.76 -10.33
N GLY A 61 -5.71 -2.22 -10.66
CA GLY A 61 -4.94 -1.34 -9.77
C GLY A 61 -4.06 -2.08 -8.76
N SER A 62 -4.11 -3.42 -8.68
CA SER A 62 -3.20 -4.21 -7.85
C SER A 62 -1.74 -3.96 -8.23
N MET A 63 -0.89 -3.71 -7.24
CA MET A 63 0.56 -3.58 -7.40
C MET A 63 1.27 -4.72 -6.65
N ILE A 64 2.23 -5.37 -7.29
CA ILE A 64 2.94 -6.53 -6.75
C ILE A 64 4.43 -6.48 -7.07
N TYR A 65 5.23 -7.22 -6.32
CA TYR A 65 6.54 -7.66 -6.75
C TYR A 65 6.44 -9.12 -7.21
N ASP A 66 6.52 -9.34 -8.52
CA ASP A 66 6.42 -10.66 -9.13
C ASP A 66 7.79 -11.35 -9.05
N THR A 67 7.86 -12.45 -8.30
CA THR A 67 9.14 -13.16 -8.07
C THR A 67 9.50 -14.11 -9.21
N THR A 68 8.62 -14.31 -10.20
CA THR A 68 8.92 -15.16 -11.35
C THR A 68 9.92 -14.49 -12.30
N ASP A 69 9.86 -13.16 -12.41
CA ASP A 69 10.75 -12.36 -13.24
C ASP A 69 11.35 -11.14 -12.52
N HIS A 70 11.18 -11.07 -11.20
CA HIS A 70 11.73 -10.06 -10.29
C HIS A 70 11.35 -8.62 -10.68
N LYS A 71 10.09 -8.41 -11.09
CA LYS A 71 9.61 -7.10 -11.51
C LYS A 71 8.53 -6.55 -10.60
N VAL A 72 8.54 -5.24 -10.40
CA VAL A 72 7.36 -4.53 -9.88
C VAL A 72 6.35 -4.42 -11.01
N LYS A 73 5.09 -4.79 -10.76
CA LYS A 73 4.03 -4.78 -11.77
C LYS A 73 2.76 -4.15 -11.23
N TYR A 74 1.98 -3.53 -12.11
CA TYR A 74 0.60 -3.16 -11.82
C TYR A 74 -0.38 -3.82 -12.79
N LEU A 75 -1.53 -4.26 -12.27
CA LEU A 75 -2.62 -4.79 -13.08
C LEU A 75 -3.42 -3.62 -13.63
N LYS A 76 -3.27 -3.34 -14.92
CA LYS A 76 -3.93 -2.20 -15.57
C LYS A 76 -5.40 -2.50 -15.87
N ASP A 77 -5.61 -3.62 -16.56
CA ASP A 77 -6.89 -4.14 -17.01
C ASP A 77 -6.91 -5.66 -16.75
N ALA A 78 -8.07 -6.30 -16.86
CA ALA A 78 -8.21 -7.75 -16.67
C ALA A 78 -7.11 -8.59 -17.37
N GLY A 79 -6.21 -9.17 -16.57
CA GLY A 79 -5.07 -9.97 -17.04
C GLY A 79 -3.92 -9.19 -17.70
N VAL A 80 -4.07 -7.87 -17.92
CA VAL A 80 -3.07 -7.01 -18.56
C VAL A 80 -2.17 -6.38 -17.52
N TRP A 81 -1.00 -6.98 -17.34
CA TRP A 81 0.03 -6.48 -16.43
C TRP A 81 0.99 -5.53 -17.15
N VAL A 82 1.33 -4.43 -16.47
CA VAL A 82 2.37 -3.51 -16.89
C VAL A 82 3.54 -3.60 -15.94
N ASN A 83 4.74 -3.72 -16.50
CA ASN A 83 5.98 -3.72 -15.75
C ASN A 83 6.34 -2.29 -15.37
N LEU A 84 6.57 -2.05 -14.08
CA LEU A 84 7.03 -0.79 -13.53
C LEU A 84 8.54 -0.74 -13.30
N SER A 85 9.22 -1.87 -13.34
CA SER A 85 10.67 -1.92 -13.29
C SER A 85 11.25 -2.37 -14.62
N GLU A 86 12.35 -1.72 -15.00
CA GLU A 86 13.12 -2.05 -16.20
C GLU A 86 13.86 -3.38 -16.06
N ASP A 87 14.07 -4.00 -17.21
CA ASP A 87 14.90 -5.17 -17.41
C ASP A 87 15.28 -5.18 -18.90
N ASP A 88 16.50 -4.71 -19.22
CA ASP A 88 17.04 -4.70 -20.57
C ASP A 88 17.82 -5.99 -20.90
N ALA A 89 17.62 -7.04 -20.08
CA ALA A 89 18.33 -8.32 -20.12
C ALA A 89 19.85 -8.23 -19.82
N THR A 90 20.34 -7.10 -19.31
CA THR A 90 21.69 -7.02 -18.74
C THR A 90 21.67 -7.27 -17.23
N SER A 91 22.78 -7.77 -16.70
CA SER A 91 22.93 -7.98 -15.25
C SER A 91 22.79 -6.69 -14.44
N ALA A 92 22.86 -5.51 -15.07
CA ALA A 92 22.67 -4.22 -14.41
C ALA A 92 21.19 -3.92 -14.12
N THR A 93 20.25 -4.58 -14.80
CA THR A 93 18.81 -4.32 -14.65
C THR A 93 18.00 -5.53 -14.22
N ILE A 94 18.51 -6.75 -14.44
CA ILE A 94 17.82 -7.98 -14.01
C ILE A 94 17.64 -7.96 -12.49
N GLY A 95 16.38 -7.91 -12.06
CA GLY A 95 16.02 -7.88 -10.64
C GLY A 95 16.41 -9.16 -9.91
N THR A 96 16.58 -9.06 -8.59
CA THR A 96 16.90 -10.20 -7.72
C THR A 96 16.15 -10.08 -6.41
N ALA A 97 15.83 -11.21 -5.77
CA ALA A 97 15.30 -11.21 -4.42
C ALA A 97 15.76 -12.44 -3.63
N ASP A 98 15.99 -12.23 -2.34
CA ASP A 98 16.16 -13.33 -1.40
C ASP A 98 14.78 -13.77 -0.88
N LEU A 99 14.36 -14.97 -1.27
CA LEU A 99 13.08 -15.57 -0.85
C LEU A 99 13.24 -16.48 0.37
N SER A 100 14.44 -16.61 0.95
CA SER A 100 14.70 -17.48 2.10
C SER A 100 13.82 -17.15 3.30
N ILE A 101 13.53 -15.87 3.52
CA ILE A 101 12.66 -15.38 4.59
C ILE A 101 11.18 -15.72 4.36
N GLN A 102 10.77 -15.92 3.11
CA GLN A 102 9.41 -16.33 2.76
C GLN A 102 9.17 -17.81 3.05
N GLY A 103 10.23 -18.63 3.11
CA GLY A 103 10.27 -19.97 3.71
C GLY A 103 9.27 -21.01 3.14
N ALA A 104 9.75 -22.22 2.84
CA ALA A 104 8.88 -23.33 2.38
C ALA A 104 7.78 -23.73 3.39
N ASN A 105 7.87 -23.28 4.64
CA ASN A 105 6.94 -23.60 5.72
C ASN A 105 5.92 -22.49 6.00
N LYS A 106 5.85 -21.44 5.18
CA LYS A 106 4.82 -20.40 5.32
C LYS A 106 3.62 -20.79 4.46
N THR A 107 2.47 -20.93 5.11
CA THR A 107 1.20 -21.16 4.45
C THR A 107 0.54 -19.83 4.15
N GLU A 108 0.15 -19.62 2.89
CA GLU A 108 -0.62 -18.46 2.47
C GLU A 108 -1.95 -18.40 3.23
N GLN A 109 -2.30 -17.21 3.73
CA GLN A 109 -3.59 -16.98 4.36
C GLN A 109 -4.51 -16.29 3.36
N SER A 110 -5.21 -17.07 2.55
CA SER A 110 -6.06 -16.56 1.47
C SER A 110 -7.18 -15.62 1.91
N THR A 111 -7.53 -15.62 3.20
CA THR A 111 -8.53 -14.71 3.80
C THR A 111 -7.91 -13.50 4.48
N ALA A 112 -6.58 -13.40 4.56
CA ALA A 112 -5.91 -12.26 5.17
C ALA A 112 -6.16 -11.02 4.32
N LYS A 113 -6.71 -9.98 4.94
CA LYS A 113 -7.13 -8.75 4.28
C LYS A 113 -7.13 -7.60 5.27
N THR A 114 -6.61 -6.46 4.84
CA THR A 114 -6.73 -5.17 5.52
C THR A 114 -7.41 -4.18 4.58
N VAL A 115 -8.49 -3.54 5.02
CA VAL A 115 -9.17 -2.49 4.25
C VAL A 115 -9.05 -1.17 4.97
N ILE A 116 -8.65 -0.13 4.23
CA ILE A 116 -8.68 1.25 4.67
C ILE A 116 -9.75 1.96 3.84
N GLY A 117 -10.91 2.17 4.44
CA GLY A 117 -12.02 2.89 3.83
C GLY A 117 -13.30 2.80 4.64
N VAL A 118 -14.33 3.55 4.24
CA VAL A 118 -15.59 3.69 5.00
C VAL A 118 -16.33 2.36 5.15
N ASN A 119 -16.25 1.48 4.15
CA ASN A 119 -16.98 0.20 4.13
C ASN A 119 -16.06 -1.01 4.40
N GLY A 120 -15.00 -0.83 5.21
CA GLY A 120 -13.95 -1.83 5.36
C GLY A 120 -14.44 -3.24 5.75
N SER A 121 -15.50 -3.35 6.55
CA SER A 121 -16.05 -4.65 6.99
C SER A 121 -16.89 -5.38 5.95
N THR A 122 -17.42 -4.65 4.95
CA THR A 122 -18.30 -5.22 3.91
C THR A 122 -17.66 -5.21 2.52
N ASP A 123 -16.48 -4.60 2.40
CA ASP A 123 -15.71 -4.58 1.17
C ASP A 123 -15.27 -6.00 0.78
N THR A 124 -15.62 -6.43 -0.43
CA THR A 124 -15.30 -7.75 -0.98
C THR A 124 -14.16 -7.74 -1.99
N THR A 125 -13.48 -6.60 -2.18
CA THR A 125 -12.34 -6.48 -3.12
C THR A 125 -11.21 -7.41 -2.70
N ASN A 126 -10.67 -8.20 -3.62
CA ASN A 126 -9.54 -9.09 -3.31
C ASN A 126 -8.25 -8.28 -3.13
N GLY A 127 -7.48 -8.56 -2.07
CA GLY A 127 -6.18 -7.95 -1.83
C GLY A 127 -5.78 -7.96 -0.36
N ILE A 128 -4.48 -8.05 -0.08
CA ILE A 128 -3.96 -8.04 1.31
C ILE A 128 -4.08 -6.66 1.96
N LEU A 129 -3.94 -5.59 1.16
CA LEU A 129 -4.18 -4.21 1.54
C LEU A 129 -5.06 -3.55 0.47
N VAL A 130 -6.26 -3.13 0.85
CA VAL A 130 -7.24 -2.49 -0.04
C VAL A 130 -7.51 -1.07 0.45
N LEU A 131 -7.34 -0.09 -0.44
CA LEU A 131 -7.73 1.30 -0.21
C LEU A 131 -9.05 1.54 -0.95
N SER A 132 -10.17 1.45 -0.24
CA SER A 132 -11.50 1.33 -0.90
C SER A 132 -12.25 2.64 -1.06
N ASP A 133 -11.81 3.73 -0.43
CA ASP A 133 -12.45 5.04 -0.58
C ASP A 133 -12.20 5.62 -1.99
N THR A 134 -13.27 5.98 -2.69
CA THR A 134 -13.22 6.50 -4.08
C THR A 134 -12.71 7.93 -4.20
N ASN A 135 -12.52 8.63 -3.08
CA ASN A 135 -12.14 10.04 -3.02
C ASN A 135 -10.94 10.30 -2.10
N LYS A 136 -10.19 9.26 -1.75
CA LYS A 136 -8.97 9.38 -0.94
C LYS A 136 -7.79 8.71 -1.62
N ALA A 137 -6.62 9.29 -1.45
CA ALA A 137 -5.37 8.76 -2.00
C ALA A 137 -4.41 8.34 -0.90
N MET A 138 -3.55 7.37 -1.21
CA MET A 138 -2.36 7.11 -0.41
C MET A 138 -1.32 8.18 -0.70
N ILE A 139 -0.66 8.65 0.35
CA ILE A 139 0.59 9.40 0.25
C ILE A 139 1.73 8.41 0.53
N LEU A 140 2.46 8.04 -0.51
CA LEU A 140 3.64 7.16 -0.40
C LEU A 140 4.70 7.75 0.54
N PRO A 141 5.60 6.90 1.09
CA PRO A 141 6.85 7.38 1.67
C PRO A 141 7.57 8.32 0.70
N LYS A 142 8.13 9.39 1.23
CA LYS A 142 8.75 10.46 0.44
C LYS A 142 10.23 10.54 0.75
N VAL A 143 11.07 10.45 -0.28
CA VAL A 143 12.52 10.56 -0.14
C VAL A 143 13.06 11.43 -1.26
N ALA A 144 13.94 12.36 -0.94
CA ALA A 144 14.66 13.12 -1.97
C ALA A 144 15.66 12.19 -2.66
N SER A 145 15.62 12.05 -3.99
CA SER A 145 16.59 11.23 -4.74
C SER A 145 16.83 9.84 -4.11
N PRO A 146 15.79 8.97 -4.09
CA PRO A 146 15.81 7.72 -3.31
C PRO A 146 16.97 6.79 -3.66
N HIS A 147 17.41 6.77 -4.93
CA HIS A 147 18.56 5.99 -5.39
C HIS A 147 19.91 6.39 -4.75
N LEU A 148 20.01 7.57 -4.14
CA LEU A 148 21.21 8.02 -3.42
C LEU A 148 21.05 7.88 -1.89
N ASN A 149 19.82 7.97 -1.40
CA ASN A 149 19.54 8.20 0.02
C ASN A 149 18.94 6.99 0.74
N ILE A 150 18.38 6.02 0.03
CA ILE A 150 17.96 4.74 0.59
C ILE A 150 19.11 3.76 0.45
N ILE A 151 19.75 3.44 1.57
CA ILE A 151 20.86 2.48 1.63
C ILE A 151 20.28 1.07 1.70
N ASN A 152 20.78 0.16 0.85
CA ASN A 152 20.35 -1.23 0.74
C ASN A 152 18.81 -1.39 0.58
N PRO A 153 18.21 -0.82 -0.48
CA PRO A 153 16.77 -0.95 -0.71
C PRO A 153 16.38 -2.42 -0.90
N SER A 154 15.20 -2.79 -0.39
CA SER A 154 14.64 -4.13 -0.60
C SER A 154 13.99 -4.25 -1.97
N PRO A 155 14.08 -5.42 -2.64
CA PRO A 155 13.32 -5.68 -3.85
C PRO A 155 11.82 -5.44 -3.64
N GLY A 156 11.14 -4.89 -4.64
CA GLY A 156 9.72 -4.53 -4.55
C GLY A 156 9.43 -3.22 -3.81
N MET A 157 10.47 -2.46 -3.44
CA MET A 157 10.29 -1.17 -2.77
C MET A 157 9.72 -0.12 -3.72
N MET A 158 8.78 0.69 -3.22
CA MET A 158 8.21 1.86 -3.86
C MET A 158 8.35 3.09 -2.96
N VAL A 159 8.63 4.25 -3.58
CA VAL A 159 8.82 5.52 -2.88
C VAL A 159 8.55 6.67 -3.85
N TYR A 160 8.13 7.82 -3.32
CA TYR A 160 7.99 9.04 -4.10
C TYR A 160 9.27 9.89 -4.04
N ASP A 161 9.89 10.14 -5.19
CA ASP A 161 11.04 11.04 -5.30
C ASP A 161 10.58 12.50 -5.24
N THR A 162 10.95 13.21 -4.18
CA THR A 162 10.53 14.60 -3.98
C THR A 162 11.30 15.61 -4.83
N VAL A 163 12.48 15.26 -5.35
CA VAL A 163 13.30 16.14 -6.19
C VAL A 163 12.77 16.11 -7.62
N LYS A 164 12.57 14.90 -8.17
CA LYS A 164 12.09 14.71 -9.54
C LYS A 164 10.57 14.60 -9.66
N LYS A 165 9.85 14.54 -8.52
CA LYS A 165 8.39 14.49 -8.43
C LYS A 165 7.78 13.30 -9.18
N GLN A 166 8.34 12.12 -8.96
CA GLN A 166 8.02 10.92 -9.71
C GLN A 166 7.96 9.69 -8.80
N LEU A 167 7.20 8.68 -9.20
CA LEU A 167 7.25 7.38 -8.55
C LEU A 167 8.60 6.73 -8.86
N ALA A 168 9.23 6.15 -7.85
CA ALA A 168 10.43 5.34 -7.98
C ALA A 168 10.15 3.94 -7.42
N VAL A 169 10.56 2.91 -8.17
CA VAL A 169 10.45 1.52 -7.75
C VAL A 169 11.79 0.81 -7.88
N TYR A 170 12.08 -0.12 -6.97
CA TYR A 170 13.32 -0.89 -6.95
C TYR A 170 13.04 -2.37 -7.13
N ASN A 171 13.74 -3.02 -8.07
CA ASN A 171 13.51 -4.43 -8.41
C ASN A 171 14.48 -5.41 -7.73
N GLY A 172 15.35 -4.91 -6.85
CA GLY A 172 16.42 -5.67 -6.21
C GLY A 172 17.81 -5.44 -6.81
N THR A 173 17.87 -4.79 -7.97
CA THR A 173 19.13 -4.47 -8.67
C THR A 173 19.15 -3.01 -9.10
N ALA A 174 18.11 -2.56 -9.80
CA ALA A 174 18.00 -1.23 -10.38
C ALA A 174 16.75 -0.47 -9.93
N TRP A 175 16.86 0.86 -9.93
CA TRP A 175 15.76 1.79 -9.75
C TRP A 175 15.12 2.16 -11.09
N SER A 176 13.79 2.19 -11.15
CA SER A 176 13.02 2.69 -12.29
C SER A 176 12.14 3.85 -11.87
N PHE A 177 11.97 4.83 -12.75
CA PHE A 177 11.35 6.12 -12.43
C PHE A 177 10.23 6.49 -13.40
N TRP A 178 9.06 6.82 -12.86
CA TRP A 178 7.85 7.09 -13.64
C TRP A 178 7.41 8.54 -13.51
N LYS A 179 7.61 9.30 -14.58
CA LYS A 179 7.10 10.66 -14.69
C LYS A 179 5.59 10.65 -14.97
N PRO A 180 4.83 11.58 -14.37
CA PRO A 180 3.45 11.87 -14.76
C PRO A 180 3.34 12.30 -16.23
#